data_AF-A0A3P6TMG7-F1
#
_entry.id   AF-A0A3P6TMG7-F1
#
_cell.length_a   1.000
_cell.length_b   1.000
_cell.length_c   1.000
_cell.angle_alpha   90.00
_cell.angle_beta   90.00
_cell.angle_gamma   90.00
#
_symmetry.space_group_name_H-M   'P 1'
#
loop_
_entity.id
_entity.type
_entity.pdbx_description
1 polymer ?
#
loop_
_entity_poly.entity_id
_entity_poly.type
_entity_poly.pdbx_seq_one_letter_code
_entity_poly.pdbx_strand_id
1 'polypeptide(L)'
;MNTEGIREPTTMRYYLIYFPPIVLTHCFCRNKFVVASCFIYLFLDKKDGGRAHFTTSQKSVIFLPTAFDWFKKMADEATSSCDMRRNLRSHSLNRFDHGAKDFEISYDNIDIMQWEDDDVALHLAAKKSCLLSNQPTAQEMNAFPELKNNRGSTALYLYLRNKLLQMWHRNPRIELTLQDFMADIPSPYDSDPIFARRIYEFLQRFGYINVGIFNRLSALPEIFARRVIVIGAGIAGVIAARQLKSFGLDVILLEARSRIGGRISTYIKPLTSTAENKNRDHIVGELGASFIYGTFSNPLMTLCKQFEVRCFPICLDQCPIYDPTGKAIEPRRIRLVERAFNSIISASTYMAHVKGITEINGRKLSLGETFTVMLKEQDYRLQTRRISYFVSYENVLNKLKAVQDTMILKKDEIMRLHAAYDELRGKEGCTDLSEDEQMENEIMLKCAVKDINEAIQSYQSLELKREEINVALAELSKNEPRVRKNVQYHPRVAM
;
A
#
# COMPACT_ATOMS: atom_id res chain seq x y z
N MET A 1 49.67 -37.64 -47.55
CA MET A 1 49.84 -36.77 -46.35
C MET A 1 49.40 -35.37 -46.73
N ASN A 2 48.24 -34.95 -46.23
CA ASN A 2 47.90 -33.55 -45.96
C ASN A 2 46.62 -33.58 -45.13
N THR A 3 46.82 -33.50 -43.82
CA THR A 3 45.77 -33.34 -42.81
C THR A 3 45.32 -31.88 -42.85
N GLU A 4 44.20 -31.58 -43.50
CA GLU A 4 43.51 -30.32 -43.28
C GLU A 4 42.87 -30.34 -41.89
N GLY A 5 43.39 -29.49 -41.01
CA GLY A 5 42.92 -29.34 -39.64
C GLY A 5 41.48 -28.85 -39.61
N ILE A 6 40.61 -29.64 -38.99
CA ILE A 6 39.28 -29.21 -38.55
C ILE A 6 39.48 -28.02 -37.59
N ARG A 7 39.12 -26.81 -38.03
CA ARG A 7 39.08 -25.64 -37.15
C ARG A 7 37.96 -25.84 -36.14
N GLU A 8 38.30 -25.84 -34.85
CA GLU A 8 37.33 -25.79 -33.76
C GLU A 8 36.41 -24.55 -33.89
N PRO A 9 35.11 -24.64 -33.55
CA PRO A 9 34.22 -23.49 -33.54
C PRO A 9 34.71 -22.48 -32.50
N THR A 10 35.01 -21.26 -32.95
CA THR A 10 35.30 -20.11 -32.09
C THR A 10 34.14 -19.88 -31.12
N THR A 11 34.41 -20.04 -29.83
CA THR A 11 33.42 -19.83 -28.77
C THR A 11 33.09 -18.34 -28.67
N MET A 12 31.92 -17.91 -29.17
CA MET A 12 31.37 -16.60 -28.80
C MET A 12 31.22 -16.55 -27.28
N ARG A 13 31.96 -15.65 -26.62
CA ARG A 13 31.80 -15.43 -25.19
C ARG A 13 30.68 -14.43 -24.96
N TYR A 14 29.55 -14.94 -24.50
CA TYR A 14 28.42 -14.14 -24.04
C TYR A 14 28.73 -13.60 -22.65
N TYR A 15 28.79 -12.28 -22.51
CA TYR A 15 28.84 -11.64 -21.21
C TYR A 15 27.47 -11.02 -20.94
N LEU A 16 26.76 -11.58 -19.97
CA LEU A 16 25.59 -10.92 -19.39
C LEU A 16 26.11 -9.84 -18.45
N ILE A 17 26.13 -8.59 -18.91
CA ILE A 17 26.46 -7.48 -18.01
C ILE A 17 25.18 -7.08 -17.29
N TYR A 18 25.07 -7.54 -16.04
CA TYR A 18 24.06 -7.05 -15.11
C TYR A 18 24.45 -5.65 -14.67
N PHE A 19 23.80 -4.64 -15.22
CA PHE A 19 23.82 -3.32 -14.60
C PHE A 19 22.95 -3.38 -13.34
N PRO A 20 23.43 -2.89 -12.18
CA PRO A 20 22.58 -2.79 -11.01
C PRO A 20 21.30 -2.02 -11.36
N PRO A 21 20.15 -2.39 -10.75
CA PRO A 21 18.88 -1.71 -10.96
C PRO A 21 19.04 -0.19 -10.99
N ILE A 22 18.70 0.45 -12.10
CA ILE A 22 18.31 1.86 -12.02
C ILE A 22 16.99 1.82 -11.26
N VAL A 23 17.01 2.23 -10.00
CA VAL A 23 15.82 2.34 -9.17
C VAL A 23 14.96 3.44 -9.77
N LEU A 24 14.00 3.06 -10.62
CA LEU A 24 13.19 4.04 -11.35
C LEU A 24 12.07 4.63 -10.48
N THR A 25 11.58 3.91 -9.46
CA THR A 25 10.60 4.41 -8.47
C THR A 25 10.42 3.43 -7.29
N HIS A 26 10.05 3.95 -6.12
CA HIS A 26 9.55 3.18 -4.97
C HIS A 26 8.02 3.09 -5.03
N CYS A 27 7.47 1.87 -5.22
CA CYS A 27 6.02 1.65 -5.15
C CYS A 27 5.63 1.30 -3.70
N PHE A 28 5.10 2.28 -2.96
CA PHE A 28 4.75 2.15 -1.54
C PHE A 28 3.68 1.07 -1.23
N CYS A 29 2.91 0.60 -2.21
CA CYS A 29 1.84 -0.37 -1.97
C CYS A 29 2.32 -1.84 -1.82
N ARG A 30 3.61 -2.17 -2.06
CA ARG A 30 4.05 -3.58 -2.05
C ARG A 30 5.43 -3.88 -1.47
N ASN A 31 6.18 -2.91 -0.94
CA ASN A 31 7.62 -3.11 -0.64
C ASN A 31 8.35 -3.82 -1.80
N LYS A 32 8.00 -3.48 -3.04
CA LYS A 32 8.63 -3.99 -4.26
C LYS A 32 9.10 -2.80 -5.07
N PHE A 33 10.41 -2.76 -5.33
CA PHE A 33 11.00 -1.83 -6.28
C PHE A 33 10.51 -2.18 -7.69
N VAL A 34 10.09 -1.18 -8.48
CA VAL A 34 9.99 -1.37 -9.93
C VAL A 34 11.41 -1.27 -10.48
N VAL A 35 12.08 -2.42 -10.50
CA VAL A 35 13.38 -2.57 -11.14
C VAL A 35 13.15 -2.71 -12.65
N ALA A 36 13.54 -1.71 -13.43
CA ALA A 36 13.79 -1.97 -14.85
C ALA A 36 15.11 -2.74 -14.94
N SER A 37 15.02 -4.06 -15.06
CA SER A 37 16.17 -4.89 -15.38
C SER A 37 16.43 -4.75 -16.88
N CYS A 38 17.56 -4.14 -17.26
CA CYS A 38 18.02 -4.16 -18.63
C CYS A 38 18.93 -5.39 -18.79
N PHE A 39 18.51 -6.38 -19.59
CA PHE A 39 19.43 -7.44 -20.02
C PHE A 39 20.25 -6.88 -21.17
N ILE A 40 21.49 -6.46 -20.88
CA ILE A 40 22.45 -6.05 -21.90
C ILE A 40 23.25 -7.29 -22.29
N TYR A 41 23.03 -7.77 -23.50
CA TYR A 41 23.86 -8.82 -24.09
C TYR A 41 25.10 -8.14 -24.70
N LEU A 42 26.27 -8.30 -24.07
CA LEU A 42 27.52 -7.92 -24.70
C LEU A 42 27.94 -9.02 -25.67
N PHE A 43 27.99 -8.67 -26.96
CA PHE A 43 28.57 -9.53 -27.99
C PHE A 43 30.03 -9.11 -28.19
N LEU A 44 30.97 -9.94 -27.76
CA LEU A 44 32.36 -9.78 -28.15
C LEU A 44 32.59 -10.52 -29.46
N ASP A 45 32.55 -9.80 -30.58
CA ASP A 45 32.90 -10.38 -31.87
C ASP A 45 34.43 -10.40 -32.02
N LYS A 46 35.00 -11.59 -32.24
CA LYS A 46 36.25 -11.74 -32.97
C LYS A 46 35.85 -12.15 -34.37
N LYS A 47 36.05 -11.21 -35.31
CA LYS A 47 35.84 -11.34 -36.77
C LYS A 47 35.84 -12.80 -37.23
N ASP A 48 34.66 -13.32 -37.59
CA ASP A 48 34.39 -13.92 -38.90
C ASP A 48 32.93 -14.40 -39.00
N GLY A 49 32.32 -14.15 -40.15
CA GLY A 49 30.87 -14.24 -40.38
C GLY A 49 30.30 -15.65 -40.31
N GLY A 50 29.39 -15.86 -39.35
CA GLY A 50 28.51 -17.04 -39.29
C GLY A 50 27.14 -16.66 -38.72
N ARG A 51 26.06 -17.18 -39.31
CA ARG A 51 24.67 -16.95 -38.85
C ARG A 51 24.42 -17.68 -37.52
N ALA A 52 23.92 -16.96 -36.51
CA ALA A 52 23.48 -17.55 -35.24
C ALA A 52 21.98 -17.85 -35.23
N HIS A 53 21.60 -19.06 -34.80
CA HIS A 53 20.23 -19.43 -34.46
C HIS A 53 19.95 -19.14 -32.97
N PHE A 54 18.79 -18.55 -32.67
CA PHE A 54 18.34 -18.24 -31.31
C PHE A 54 17.35 -19.28 -30.80
N THR A 55 17.62 -19.87 -29.64
CA THR A 55 16.62 -20.59 -28.82
C THR A 55 16.63 -20.04 -27.40
N THR A 56 15.49 -19.55 -26.92
CA THR A 56 15.30 -19.09 -25.54
C THR A 56 15.14 -20.27 -24.58
N SER A 57 16.06 -20.43 -23.63
CA SER A 57 15.83 -21.29 -22.46
C SER A 57 15.83 -20.44 -21.18
N GLN A 58 14.71 -20.45 -20.46
CA GLN A 58 14.61 -19.92 -19.10
C GLN A 58 15.35 -20.86 -18.15
N LYS A 59 16.44 -20.41 -17.51
CA LYS A 59 16.96 -21.08 -16.32
C LYS A 59 17.32 -20.07 -15.22
N SER A 60 16.59 -20.23 -14.10
CA SER A 60 16.95 -19.99 -12.69
C SER A 60 17.80 -18.76 -12.33
N VAL A 61 17.15 -17.77 -11.71
CA VAL A 61 17.77 -16.66 -10.97
C VAL A 61 18.03 -17.12 -9.53
N ILE A 62 19.29 -17.10 -9.09
CA ILE A 62 19.71 -17.41 -7.71
C ILE A 62 19.64 -16.10 -6.90
N PHE A 63 18.86 -16.09 -5.80
CA PHE A 63 18.80 -14.97 -4.86
C PHE A 63 19.94 -15.07 -3.83
N LEU A 64 20.74 -14.01 -3.67
CA LEU A 64 21.76 -13.91 -2.61
C LEU A 64 21.12 -13.48 -1.27
N PRO A 65 21.47 -14.11 -0.13
CA PRO A 65 20.80 -13.89 1.18
C PRO A 65 20.97 -12.50 1.80
N THR A 66 21.94 -11.70 1.35
CA THR A 66 22.31 -10.40 1.97
C THR A 66 21.30 -9.27 1.71
N ALA A 67 20.35 -9.46 0.78
CA ALA A 67 19.28 -8.49 0.55
C ALA A 67 18.29 -8.41 1.73
N PHE A 68 18.11 -9.51 2.48
CA PHE A 68 17.04 -9.64 3.47
C PHE A 68 17.23 -8.75 4.71
N ASP A 69 18.48 -8.61 5.21
CA ASP A 69 18.79 -7.75 6.36
C ASP A 69 18.72 -6.25 6.00
N TRP A 70 19.04 -5.90 4.75
CA TRP A 70 18.90 -4.54 4.24
C TRP A 70 17.41 -4.13 4.13
N PHE A 71 16.54 -5.05 3.70
CA PHE A 71 15.08 -4.82 3.66
C PHE A 71 14.46 -4.59 5.04
N LYS A 72 14.97 -5.27 6.08
CA LYS A 72 14.46 -5.17 7.45
C LYS A 72 14.69 -3.77 8.03
N LYS A 73 15.88 -3.22 7.81
CA LYS A 73 16.30 -1.90 8.32
C LYS A 73 15.53 -0.73 7.67
N MET A 74 15.22 -0.82 6.37
CA MET A 74 14.40 0.19 5.67
C MET A 74 12.91 0.13 6.05
N ALA A 75 12.40 -1.06 6.39
CA ALA A 75 11.03 -1.21 6.87
C ALA A 75 10.83 -0.52 8.22
N ASP A 76 11.79 -0.68 9.14
CA ASP A 76 11.76 -0.06 10.48
C ASP A 76 11.77 1.48 10.41
N GLU A 77 12.55 2.07 9.51
CA GLU A 77 12.60 3.52 9.26
C GLU A 77 11.35 4.06 8.53
N ALA A 78 10.66 3.24 7.72
CA ALA A 78 9.40 3.62 7.09
C ALA A 78 8.24 3.65 8.10
N THR A 79 8.26 2.78 9.12
CA THR A 79 7.26 2.78 10.21
C THR A 79 7.30 4.05 11.04
N SER A 80 8.48 4.60 11.36
CA SER A 80 8.60 5.85 12.11
C SER A 80 8.09 7.07 11.31
N SER A 81 8.24 7.03 9.97
CA SER A 81 7.66 8.04 9.07
C SER A 81 6.14 7.96 8.96
N CYS A 82 5.56 6.75 9.05
CA CYS A 82 4.11 6.54 9.07
C CYS A 82 3.44 7.08 10.33
N ASP A 83 4.09 6.98 11.49
CA ASP A 83 3.57 7.55 12.74
C ASP A 83 3.64 9.08 12.74
N MET A 84 4.68 9.66 12.12
CA MET A 84 4.78 11.10 11.90
C MET A 84 3.69 11.63 10.94
N ARG A 85 3.35 10.88 9.88
CA ARG A 85 2.24 11.23 8.95
C ARG A 85 0.85 11.02 9.55
N ARG A 86 0.66 10.06 10.47
CA ARG A 86 -0.60 9.93 11.23
C ARG A 86 -0.84 11.14 12.13
N ASN A 87 0.20 11.67 12.78
CA ASN A 87 0.10 12.87 13.61
C ASN A 87 -0.21 14.14 12.78
N LEU A 88 0.27 14.22 11.53
CA LEU A 88 -0.07 15.31 10.61
C LEU A 88 -1.53 15.23 10.13
N ARG A 89 -2.08 14.02 9.91
CA ARG A 89 -3.50 13.81 9.54
C ARG A 89 -4.49 14.11 10.67
N SER A 90 -4.07 14.00 11.94
CA SER A 90 -4.91 14.39 13.08
C SER A 90 -4.92 15.91 13.31
N HIS A 91 -3.87 16.63 12.92
CA HIS A 91 -3.80 18.09 13.04
C HIS A 91 -4.51 18.84 11.91
N SER A 92 -4.73 18.23 10.74
CA SER A 92 -5.44 18.86 9.62
C SER A 92 -6.97 18.89 9.77
N LEU A 93 -7.54 18.31 10.83
CA LEU A 93 -8.98 18.33 11.09
C LEU A 93 -9.44 19.57 11.88
N ASN A 94 -8.52 20.37 12.40
CA ASN A 94 -8.84 21.59 13.16
C ASN A 94 -7.96 22.75 12.69
N ARG A 95 -8.20 23.29 11.49
CA ARG A 95 -7.95 24.71 11.14
C ARG A 95 -8.29 25.05 9.67
N PHE A 96 -9.12 26.09 9.54
CA PHE A 96 -9.37 26.97 8.39
C PHE A 96 -10.32 26.52 7.28
N ASP A 97 -11.60 26.86 7.51
CA ASP A 97 -12.41 27.65 6.59
C ASP A 97 -11.73 29.03 6.38
N HIS A 98 -11.49 29.38 5.11
CA HIS A 98 -11.09 30.66 4.50
C HIS A 98 -9.92 30.49 3.51
N GLY A 99 -10.21 30.75 2.23
CA GLY A 99 -9.20 31.02 1.20
C GLY A 99 -8.49 29.78 0.63
N ALA A 100 -9.16 29.06 -0.27
CA ALA A 100 -8.50 28.11 -1.17
C ALA A 100 -7.73 28.87 -2.26
N LYS A 101 -6.61 29.48 -1.87
CA LYS A 101 -5.49 30.02 -2.64
C LYS A 101 -4.45 30.39 -1.58
N ASP A 102 -3.22 29.89 -1.70
CA ASP A 102 -2.04 30.31 -0.92
C ASP A 102 -1.52 29.41 0.23
N PHE A 103 -1.90 28.12 0.35
CA PHE A 103 -1.30 27.26 1.40
C PHE A 103 -0.43 26.07 0.94
N GLU A 104 -0.09 25.96 -0.35
CA GLU A 104 0.82 24.89 -0.82
C GLU A 104 1.97 25.37 -1.73
N ILE A 105 2.25 26.69 -1.79
CA ILE A 105 3.28 27.26 -2.69
C ILE A 105 4.52 27.81 -1.93
N SER A 106 4.56 27.76 -0.60
CA SER A 106 5.57 28.50 0.16
C SER A 106 6.96 27.84 0.31
N TYR A 107 7.12 26.52 0.13
CA TYR A 107 8.41 25.84 0.38
C TYR A 107 9.07 25.22 -0.86
N ASP A 108 8.35 25.07 -1.98
CA ASP A 108 8.92 24.56 -3.24
C ASP A 108 9.65 25.64 -4.08
N ASN A 109 9.51 26.92 -3.73
CA ASN A 109 10.21 28.02 -4.40
C ASN A 109 11.59 28.33 -3.83
N ILE A 110 11.98 27.70 -2.71
CA ILE A 110 13.33 27.81 -2.19
C ILE A 110 14.14 26.69 -2.83
N ASP A 111 14.98 27.04 -3.82
CA ASP A 111 15.94 26.09 -4.37
C ASP A 111 17.07 25.88 -3.36
N ILE A 112 16.81 25.05 -2.33
CA ILE A 112 17.77 24.71 -1.27
C ILE A 112 19.09 24.17 -1.86
N MET A 113 19.07 23.64 -3.10
CA MET A 113 20.29 23.19 -3.77
C MET A 113 21.25 24.33 -4.13
N GLN A 114 20.78 25.58 -4.15
CA GLN A 114 21.62 26.75 -4.43
C GLN A 114 22.41 27.22 -3.21
N TRP A 115 22.04 26.77 -2.00
CA TRP A 115 22.74 27.14 -0.77
C TRP A 115 24.14 26.51 -0.78
N GLU A 116 25.15 27.36 -0.69
CA GLU A 116 26.55 26.94 -0.72
C GLU A 116 26.90 26.18 0.56
N ASP A 117 27.34 24.93 0.38
CA ASP A 117 27.91 24.05 1.42
C ASP A 117 27.09 23.88 2.71
N ASP A 118 25.78 24.12 2.64
CA ASP A 118 24.85 23.84 3.73
C ASP A 118 24.64 22.32 3.87
N ASP A 119 24.80 21.80 5.09
CA ASP A 119 24.57 20.40 5.45
C ASP A 119 23.19 19.91 4.98
N VAL A 120 22.19 20.80 4.98
CA VAL A 120 20.83 20.49 4.50
C VAL A 120 20.84 20.23 3.00
N ALA A 121 21.52 21.05 2.21
CA ALA A 121 21.58 20.93 0.76
C ALA A 121 22.33 19.66 0.31
N LEU A 122 23.47 19.38 0.96
CA LEU A 122 24.25 18.16 0.73
C LEU A 122 23.46 16.90 1.11
N HIS A 123 22.72 16.95 2.23
CA HIS A 123 21.84 15.86 2.65
C HIS A 123 20.71 15.61 1.64
N LEU A 124 20.07 16.68 1.16
CA LEU A 124 19.03 16.59 0.13
C LEU A 124 19.57 16.03 -1.18
N ALA A 125 20.79 16.39 -1.58
CA ALA A 125 21.40 15.92 -2.83
C ALA A 125 21.65 14.41 -2.82
N ALA A 126 22.16 13.89 -1.70
CA ALA A 126 22.29 12.45 -1.48
C ALA A 126 20.93 11.76 -1.56
N LYS A 127 19.93 12.26 -0.84
CA LYS A 127 18.57 11.71 -0.84
C LYS A 127 17.94 11.72 -2.23
N LYS A 128 18.02 12.83 -2.98
CA LYS A 128 17.54 12.91 -4.37
C LYS A 128 18.18 11.87 -5.28
N SER A 129 19.37 11.39 -4.94
CA SER A 129 20.12 10.36 -5.65
C SER A 129 19.92 8.95 -5.10
N CYS A 130 18.95 8.75 -4.20
CA CYS A 130 18.68 7.49 -3.49
C CYS A 130 19.86 6.99 -2.63
N LEU A 131 20.65 7.91 -2.07
CA LEU A 131 21.81 7.61 -1.23
C LEU A 131 21.63 8.17 0.19
N LEU A 132 22.26 7.52 1.16
CA LEU A 132 22.41 8.05 2.52
C LEU A 132 23.52 9.10 2.51
N SER A 133 23.27 10.29 3.05
CA SER A 133 24.25 11.38 3.04
C SER A 133 25.44 11.13 3.97
N ASN A 134 25.22 10.36 5.03
CA ASN A 134 26.16 10.14 6.13
C ASN A 134 26.79 8.74 6.12
N GLN A 135 26.49 7.90 5.14
CA GLN A 135 27.04 6.55 5.05
C GLN A 135 27.25 6.11 3.60
N PRO A 136 28.40 5.49 3.28
CA PRO A 136 28.61 4.87 1.98
C PRO A 136 27.82 3.55 1.84
N THR A 137 27.35 3.29 0.62
CA THR A 137 26.70 2.05 0.22
C THR A 137 27.71 0.91 0.05
N ALA A 138 27.25 -0.34 -0.01
CA ALA A 138 28.11 -1.49 -0.30
C ALA A 138 28.87 -1.36 -1.62
N GLN A 139 28.26 -0.72 -2.63
CA GLN A 139 28.88 -0.47 -3.93
C GLN A 139 30.02 0.56 -3.83
N GLU A 140 29.82 1.64 -3.07
CA GLU A 140 30.86 2.63 -2.80
C GLU A 140 32.00 2.00 -1.98
N MET A 141 31.67 1.24 -0.94
CA MET A 141 32.66 0.54 -0.10
C MET A 141 33.50 -0.50 -0.86
N ASN A 142 33.00 -1.01 -1.98
CA ASN A 142 33.77 -1.89 -2.87
C ASN A 142 34.69 -1.12 -3.82
N ALA A 143 34.28 0.07 -4.27
CA ALA A 143 35.08 0.92 -5.15
C ALA A 143 36.16 1.73 -4.39
N PHE A 144 35.93 1.97 -3.10
CA PHE A 144 36.84 2.70 -2.21
C PHE A 144 37.10 1.90 -0.92
N PRO A 145 37.94 0.84 -0.97
CA PRO A 145 38.25 0.02 0.20
C PRO A 145 38.81 0.80 1.40
N GLU A 146 39.51 1.90 1.14
CA GLU A 146 40.10 2.80 2.13
C GLU A 146 39.07 3.40 3.11
N LEU A 147 37.79 3.48 2.72
CA LEU A 147 36.71 3.99 3.59
C LEU A 147 36.45 3.10 4.81
N LYS A 148 36.78 1.80 4.74
CA LYS A 148 36.56 0.86 5.86
C LYS A 148 37.39 1.21 7.10
N ASN A 149 38.60 1.73 6.86
CA ASN A 149 39.63 1.80 7.89
C ASN A 149 39.95 3.24 8.32
N ASN A 150 39.46 4.25 7.58
CA ASN A 150 39.77 5.65 7.86
C ASN A 150 38.50 6.52 7.92
N ARG A 151 38.22 7.05 9.13
CA ARG A 151 37.09 7.96 9.35
C ARG A 151 37.25 9.30 8.62
N GLY A 152 38.48 9.82 8.53
CA GLY A 152 38.77 11.05 7.79
C GLY A 152 38.50 10.90 6.30
N SER A 153 39.00 9.80 5.69
CA SER A 153 38.71 9.48 4.28
C SER A 153 37.21 9.27 4.03
N THR A 154 36.49 8.69 4.99
CA THR A 154 35.03 8.54 4.91
C THR A 154 34.30 9.88 4.94
N ALA A 155 34.68 10.77 5.85
CA ALA A 155 34.08 12.11 5.93
C ALA A 155 34.34 12.92 4.65
N LEU A 156 35.60 12.92 4.17
CA LEU A 156 36.00 13.58 2.92
C LEU A 156 35.23 13.00 1.72
N TYR A 157 35.15 11.67 1.62
CA TYR A 157 34.39 11.00 0.56
C TYR A 157 32.92 11.42 0.54
N LEU A 158 32.26 11.39 1.70
CA LEU A 158 30.84 11.71 1.80
C LEU A 158 30.56 13.17 1.43
N TYR A 159 31.42 14.10 1.87
CA TYR A 159 31.33 15.50 1.48
C TYR A 159 31.48 15.66 -0.04
N LEU A 160 32.58 15.18 -0.62
CA LEU A 160 32.86 15.31 -2.06
C LEU A 160 31.77 14.67 -2.92
N ARG A 161 31.31 13.47 -2.53
CA ARG A 161 30.20 12.78 -3.18
C ARG A 161 28.91 13.58 -3.12
N ASN A 162 28.53 14.11 -1.95
CA ASN A 162 27.29 14.88 -1.82
C ASN A 162 27.36 16.21 -2.58
N LYS A 163 28.53 16.87 -2.59
CA LYS A 163 28.77 18.12 -3.32
C LYS A 163 28.67 17.92 -4.83
N LEU A 164 29.28 16.86 -5.38
CA LEU A 164 29.12 16.47 -6.79
C LEU A 164 27.65 16.27 -7.19
N LEU A 165 26.90 15.54 -6.35
CA LEU A 165 25.47 15.32 -6.58
C LEU A 165 24.69 16.64 -6.53
N GLN A 166 25.00 17.50 -5.55
CA GLN A 166 24.36 18.81 -5.40
C GLN A 166 24.58 19.66 -6.66
N MET A 167 25.83 19.80 -7.12
CA MET A 167 26.18 20.57 -8.31
C MET A 167 25.45 20.04 -9.56
N TRP A 168 25.40 18.72 -9.74
CA TRP A 168 24.65 18.12 -10.83
C TRP A 168 23.13 18.41 -10.74
N HIS A 169 22.54 18.31 -9.55
CA HIS A 169 21.11 18.56 -9.35
C HIS A 169 20.69 20.02 -9.50
N ARG A 170 21.63 20.97 -9.30
CA ARG A 170 21.43 22.42 -9.57
C ARG A 170 21.16 22.66 -11.06
N ASN A 171 22.00 22.11 -11.94
CA ASN A 171 21.85 22.29 -13.38
C ASN A 171 22.14 21.01 -14.18
N PRO A 172 21.19 20.06 -14.26
CA PRO A 172 21.39 18.81 -14.99
C PRO A 172 21.32 18.97 -16.51
N ARG A 173 21.20 20.20 -17.04
CA ARG A 173 21.14 20.48 -18.49
C ARG A 173 22.52 20.66 -19.12
N ILE A 174 23.58 20.78 -18.32
CA ILE A 174 24.96 20.95 -18.78
C ILE A 174 25.80 19.88 -18.11
N GLU A 175 26.80 19.35 -18.83
CA GLU A 175 27.77 18.42 -18.26
C GLU A 175 28.48 19.05 -17.06
N LEU A 176 28.50 18.34 -15.92
CA LEU A 176 29.37 18.67 -14.79
C LEU A 176 30.76 18.13 -15.10
N THR A 177 31.72 19.00 -15.40
CA THR A 177 33.11 18.58 -15.66
C THR A 177 33.89 18.46 -14.34
N LEU A 178 34.96 17.65 -14.36
CA LEU A 178 35.87 17.57 -13.22
C LEU A 178 36.53 18.93 -12.93
N GLN A 179 36.81 19.72 -13.97
CA GLN A 179 37.41 21.04 -13.84
C GLN A 179 36.48 22.00 -13.10
N ASP A 180 35.20 22.05 -13.49
CA ASP A 180 34.18 22.89 -12.83
C ASP A 180 34.00 22.46 -11.37
N PHE A 181 34.00 21.15 -11.11
CA PHE A 181 33.93 20.63 -9.75
C PHE A 181 35.14 21.08 -8.92
N MET A 182 36.36 20.86 -9.39
CA MET A 182 37.57 21.22 -8.65
C MET A 182 37.70 22.73 -8.42
N ALA A 183 37.12 23.56 -9.29
CA ALA A 183 37.09 25.01 -9.11
C ALA A 183 36.11 25.48 -8.02
N ASP A 184 35.07 24.70 -7.70
CA ASP A 184 34.02 25.04 -6.73
C ASP A 184 34.27 24.45 -5.33
N ILE A 185 35.22 23.51 -5.19
CA ILE A 185 35.51 22.86 -3.90
C ILE A 185 36.38 23.78 -3.04
N PRO A 186 35.97 24.11 -1.80
CA PRO A 186 36.79 24.89 -0.89
C PRO A 186 37.85 24.05 -0.17
N SER A 187 38.91 24.72 0.28
CA SER A 187 39.86 24.13 1.22
C SER A 187 39.19 23.78 2.56
N PRO A 188 39.47 22.62 3.19
CA PRO A 188 40.52 21.65 2.87
C PRO A 188 40.08 20.48 1.97
N TYR A 189 38.88 20.53 1.38
CA TYR A 189 38.33 19.42 0.60
C TYR A 189 38.97 19.26 -0.78
N ASP A 190 39.72 20.27 -1.23
CA ASP A 190 40.54 20.28 -2.45
C ASP A 190 41.91 19.58 -2.28
N SER A 191 42.24 19.15 -1.06
CA SER A 191 43.57 18.62 -0.69
C SER A 191 44.00 17.34 -1.41
N ASP A 192 43.06 16.52 -1.93
CA ASP A 192 43.35 15.30 -2.68
C ASP A 192 42.60 15.26 -4.02
N PRO A 193 43.16 15.88 -5.09
CA PRO A 193 42.56 15.90 -6.42
C PRO A 193 42.41 14.52 -7.06
N ILE A 194 43.28 13.56 -6.72
CA ILE A 194 43.23 12.21 -7.27
C ILE A 194 42.03 11.45 -6.68
N PHE A 195 41.81 11.61 -5.37
CA PHE A 195 40.64 11.04 -4.71
C PHE A 195 39.35 11.66 -5.22
N ALA A 196 39.29 12.99 -5.34
CA ALA A 196 38.16 13.71 -5.93
C ALA A 196 37.84 13.22 -7.36
N ARG A 197 38.87 13.06 -8.21
CA ARG A 197 38.74 12.50 -9.55
C ARG A 197 38.14 11.09 -9.56
N ARG A 198 38.61 10.19 -8.68
CA ARG A 198 38.06 8.82 -8.58
C ARG A 198 36.57 8.83 -8.20
N ILE A 199 36.15 9.71 -7.30
CA ILE A 199 34.74 9.87 -6.90
C ILE A 199 33.91 10.38 -8.08
N TYR A 200 34.39 11.41 -8.78
CA TYR A 200 33.75 11.93 -10.00
C TYR A 200 33.56 10.83 -11.05
N GLU A 201 34.64 10.11 -11.39
CA GLU A 201 34.60 9.02 -12.37
C GLU A 201 33.66 7.89 -11.94
N PHE A 202 33.61 7.56 -10.64
CA PHE A 202 32.66 6.60 -10.07
C PHE A 202 31.20 7.07 -10.25
N LEU A 203 30.87 8.29 -9.83
CA LEU A 203 29.50 8.81 -9.94
C LEU A 203 29.04 8.89 -11.39
N GLN A 204 29.91 9.33 -12.30
CA GLN A 204 29.64 9.36 -13.74
C GLN A 204 29.44 7.95 -14.31
N ARG A 205 30.30 6.99 -13.94
CA ARG A 205 30.22 5.60 -14.41
C ARG A 205 28.89 4.95 -14.04
N PHE A 206 28.41 5.20 -12.81
CA PHE A 206 27.17 4.61 -12.31
C PHE A 206 25.92 5.45 -12.57
N GLY A 207 26.04 6.55 -13.31
CA GLY A 207 24.90 7.36 -13.75
C GLY A 207 24.25 8.20 -12.65
N TYR A 208 25.01 8.56 -11.61
CA TYR A 208 24.55 9.49 -10.57
C TYR A 208 24.66 10.96 -11.02
N ILE A 209 25.63 11.26 -11.88
CA ILE A 209 25.85 12.56 -12.52
C ILE A 209 26.01 12.35 -14.03
N ASN A 210 25.87 13.42 -14.83
CA ASN A 210 26.08 13.38 -16.28
C ASN A 210 25.25 12.28 -16.96
N VAL A 211 23.99 12.15 -16.53
CA VAL A 211 23.03 11.14 -17.02
C VAL A 211 21.88 11.82 -17.75
N GLY A 212 21.31 11.15 -18.75
CA GLY A 212 20.20 11.70 -19.53
C GLY A 212 20.66 12.67 -20.60
N ILE A 213 19.87 13.70 -20.91
CA ILE A 213 20.12 14.65 -22.01
C ILE A 213 20.63 15.98 -21.47
N PHE A 214 21.89 16.29 -21.76
CA PHE A 214 22.55 17.52 -21.33
C PHE A 214 23.50 18.00 -22.43
N ASN A 215 23.81 19.29 -22.41
CA ASN A 215 24.83 19.91 -23.25
C ASN A 215 26.20 19.43 -22.79
N ARG A 216 26.88 18.67 -23.64
CA ARG A 216 28.20 18.13 -23.36
C ARG A 216 29.25 19.20 -23.67
N LEU A 217 30.14 19.46 -22.71
CA LEU A 217 31.24 20.42 -22.85
C LEU A 217 32.53 19.74 -23.30
N SER A 218 32.73 18.51 -22.83
CA SER A 218 33.92 17.70 -23.12
C SER A 218 33.83 17.09 -24.52
N ALA A 219 34.99 16.92 -25.19
CA ALA A 219 35.04 16.18 -26.45
C ALA A 219 34.48 14.76 -26.27
N LEU A 220 33.83 14.23 -27.31
CA LEU A 220 33.41 12.83 -27.29
C LEU A 220 34.66 11.94 -27.22
N PRO A 221 34.65 10.91 -26.36
CA PRO A 221 35.76 9.96 -26.32
C PRO A 221 35.90 9.25 -27.67
N GLU A 222 37.14 8.89 -28.02
CA GLU A 222 37.40 8.06 -29.18
C GLU A 222 36.61 6.75 -29.10
N ILE A 223 36.06 6.31 -30.23
CA ILE A 223 35.24 5.11 -30.28
C ILE A 223 36.15 3.90 -30.09
N PHE A 224 35.94 3.18 -28.99
CA PHE A 224 36.57 1.89 -28.77
C PHE A 224 36.11 0.89 -29.84
N ALA A 225 37.01 0.02 -30.29
CA ALA A 225 36.73 -1.03 -31.29
C ALA A 225 35.75 -2.13 -30.81
N ARG A 226 35.06 -1.93 -29.68
CA ARG A 226 34.10 -2.87 -29.10
C ARG A 226 32.68 -2.40 -29.40
N ARG A 227 31.92 -3.27 -30.08
CA ARG A 227 30.52 -3.04 -30.42
C ARG A 227 29.60 -3.65 -29.37
N VAL A 228 28.56 -2.92 -28.99
CA VAL A 228 27.49 -3.37 -28.09
C VAL A 228 26.17 -3.30 -28.81
N ILE A 229 25.38 -4.37 -28.74
CA ILE A 229 24.01 -4.40 -29.25
C ILE A 229 23.06 -4.33 -28.06
N VAL A 230 22.18 -3.33 -28.06
CA VAL A 230 21.11 -3.20 -27.09
C VAL A 230 19.80 -3.64 -27.75
N ILE A 231 19.10 -4.60 -27.14
CA ILE A 231 17.84 -5.14 -27.65
C ILE A 231 16.67 -4.49 -26.89
N GLY A 232 15.84 -3.75 -27.62
CA GLY A 232 14.67 -3.02 -27.15
C GLY A 232 14.94 -1.54 -26.92
N ALA A 233 14.26 -0.67 -27.67
CA ALA A 233 14.28 0.79 -27.53
C ALA A 233 13.21 1.31 -26.57
N GLY A 234 12.98 0.61 -25.45
CA GLY A 234 12.27 1.17 -24.30
C GLY A 234 13.15 2.15 -23.53
N ILE A 235 12.60 2.86 -22.53
CA ILE A 235 13.36 3.84 -21.73
C ILE A 235 14.68 3.28 -21.17
N ALA A 236 14.69 2.04 -20.68
CA ALA A 236 15.88 1.40 -20.15
C ALA A 236 16.96 1.20 -21.23
N GLY A 237 16.59 0.69 -22.42
CA GLY A 237 17.52 0.45 -23.51
C GLY A 237 18.05 1.74 -24.12
N VAL A 238 17.22 2.77 -24.25
CA VAL A 238 17.62 4.10 -24.75
C VAL A 238 18.63 4.76 -23.80
N ILE A 239 18.37 4.76 -22.49
CA ILE A 239 19.29 5.32 -21.50
C ILE A 239 20.61 4.53 -21.46
N ALA A 240 20.55 3.19 -21.48
CA ALA A 240 21.74 2.35 -21.52
C ALA A 240 22.59 2.62 -22.76
N ALA A 241 21.96 2.64 -23.95
CA ALA A 241 22.66 2.91 -25.21
C ALA A 241 23.33 4.30 -25.18
N ARG A 242 22.65 5.30 -24.61
CA ARG A 242 23.20 6.65 -24.45
C ARG A 242 24.39 6.69 -23.50
N GLN A 243 24.32 6.03 -22.34
CA GLN A 243 25.45 5.96 -21.40
C GLN A 243 26.65 5.21 -22.02
N LEU A 244 26.42 4.06 -22.65
CA LEU A 244 27.48 3.28 -23.30
C LEU A 244 28.17 4.08 -24.42
N LYS A 245 27.38 4.78 -25.24
CA LYS A 245 27.91 5.69 -26.26
C LYS A 245 28.70 6.85 -25.64
N SER A 246 28.23 7.40 -24.52
CA SER A 246 28.95 8.45 -23.78
C SER A 246 30.29 7.98 -23.20
N PHE A 247 30.44 6.68 -22.97
CA PHE A 247 31.70 6.05 -22.57
C PHE A 247 32.56 5.63 -23.77
N GLY A 248 32.22 6.04 -24.99
CA GLY A 248 33.02 5.78 -26.20
C GLY A 248 32.80 4.42 -26.84
N LEU A 249 31.74 3.67 -26.50
CA LEU A 249 31.45 2.39 -27.14
C LEU A 249 30.66 2.58 -28.45
N ASP A 250 30.90 1.70 -29.42
CA ASP A 250 30.06 1.59 -30.62
C ASP A 250 28.77 0.86 -30.26
N VAL A 251 27.61 1.53 -30.34
CA VAL A 251 26.33 0.98 -29.85
C VAL A 251 25.29 0.92 -30.97
N ILE A 252 24.72 -0.27 -31.15
CA ILE A 252 23.56 -0.50 -32.04
C ILE A 252 22.34 -0.81 -31.18
N LEU A 253 21.25 -0.07 -31.36
CA LEU A 253 19.98 -0.29 -30.68
C LEU A 253 18.97 -0.93 -31.64
N LEU A 254 18.49 -2.12 -31.30
CA LEU A 254 17.52 -2.87 -32.12
C LEU A 254 16.14 -2.85 -31.46
N GLU A 255 15.12 -2.39 -32.16
CA GLU A 255 13.73 -2.38 -31.69
C GLU A 255 12.84 -3.16 -32.65
N ALA A 256 11.96 -4.00 -32.10
CA ALA A 256 11.06 -4.84 -32.89
C ALA A 256 9.86 -4.04 -33.44
N ARG A 257 9.43 -2.97 -32.74
CA ARG A 257 8.34 -2.11 -33.18
C ARG A 257 8.82 -1.02 -34.15
N SER A 258 7.88 -0.42 -34.87
CA SER A 258 8.12 0.79 -35.69
C SER A 258 8.28 2.08 -34.87
N ARG A 259 8.37 1.98 -33.54
CA ARG A 259 8.50 3.12 -32.62
C ARG A 259 9.38 2.78 -31.43
N ILE A 260 10.01 3.81 -30.88
CA ILE A 260 10.69 3.75 -29.58
C ILE A 260 9.69 3.84 -28.41
N GLY A 261 10.19 3.79 -27.18
CA GLY A 261 9.43 3.99 -25.93
C GLY A 261 8.93 2.69 -25.31
N GLY A 262 8.75 1.63 -26.09
CA GLY A 262 8.30 0.32 -25.59
C GLY A 262 6.93 0.41 -24.91
N ARG A 263 6.89 0.20 -23.58
CA ARG A 263 5.67 0.31 -22.76
C ARG A 263 5.23 1.75 -22.48
N ILE A 264 6.05 2.75 -22.84
CA ILE A 264 5.63 4.16 -22.88
C ILE A 264 5.08 4.40 -24.30
N SER A 265 3.82 4.77 -24.40
CA SER A 265 3.07 4.74 -25.66
C SER A 265 2.01 5.82 -25.69
N THR A 266 2.35 6.96 -26.26
CA THR A 266 1.44 8.08 -26.43
C THR A 266 0.62 7.89 -27.71
N TYR A 267 -0.71 7.89 -27.57
CA TYR A 267 -1.64 8.05 -28.67
C TYR A 267 -1.79 9.54 -28.99
N ILE A 268 -1.60 9.90 -30.26
CA ILE A 268 -1.70 11.27 -30.74
C ILE A 268 -2.59 11.28 -31.97
N LYS A 269 -3.70 12.03 -31.94
CA LYS A 269 -4.61 12.19 -33.07
C LYS A 269 -4.95 13.68 -33.29
N PRO A 270 -4.83 14.21 -34.52
CA PRO A 270 -5.30 15.57 -34.83
C PRO A 270 -6.80 15.74 -34.56
N LEU A 271 -7.20 16.88 -33.97
CA LEU A 271 -8.61 17.14 -33.62
C LEU A 271 -9.48 17.49 -34.84
N THR A 272 -8.92 18.11 -35.88
CA THR A 272 -9.61 18.41 -37.15
C THR A 272 -9.06 17.57 -38.31
N SER A 273 -9.96 17.01 -39.12
CA SER A 273 -9.63 16.34 -40.39
C SER A 273 -9.56 17.31 -41.58
N THR A 274 -9.85 18.61 -41.37
CA THR A 274 -9.85 19.64 -42.41
C THR A 274 -8.59 20.50 -42.33
N ALA A 275 -7.88 20.58 -43.44
CA ALA A 275 -6.52 21.10 -43.60
C ALA A 275 -6.35 22.62 -43.38
N GLU A 276 -7.39 23.33 -42.91
CA GLU A 276 -7.45 24.80 -43.04
C GLU A 276 -7.18 25.57 -41.75
N ASN A 277 -7.19 24.93 -40.56
CA ASN A 277 -6.83 25.59 -39.31
C ASN A 277 -5.50 25.05 -38.74
N LYS A 278 -4.44 25.85 -38.91
CA LYS A 278 -3.05 25.56 -38.47
C LYS A 278 -2.83 25.64 -36.95
N ASN A 279 -3.84 25.96 -36.15
CA ASN A 279 -3.77 25.84 -34.69
C ASN A 279 -4.10 24.39 -34.30
N ARG A 280 -3.06 23.56 -34.31
CA ARG A 280 -3.14 22.10 -34.20
C ARG A 280 -3.42 21.64 -32.77
N ASP A 281 -4.68 21.63 -32.37
CA ASP A 281 -5.08 20.87 -31.18
C ASP A 281 -4.98 19.37 -31.51
N HIS A 282 -4.21 18.65 -30.70
CA HIS A 282 -4.08 17.20 -30.79
C HIS A 282 -4.76 16.56 -29.59
N ILE A 283 -5.49 15.48 -29.83
CA ILE A 283 -5.90 14.54 -28.78
C ILE A 283 -4.65 13.74 -28.42
N VAL A 284 -4.20 13.89 -27.18
CA VAL A 284 -3.08 13.17 -26.62
C VAL A 284 -3.57 12.30 -25.48
N GLY A 285 -3.27 11.00 -25.52
CA GLY A 285 -3.61 10.06 -24.46
C GLY A 285 -2.49 9.06 -24.26
N GLU A 286 -2.13 8.78 -23.00
CA GLU A 286 -1.13 7.76 -22.69
C GLU A 286 -1.78 6.38 -22.60
N LEU A 287 -1.34 5.44 -23.45
CA LEU A 287 -1.75 4.04 -23.40
C LEU A 287 -0.81 3.19 -22.51
N GLY A 288 0.27 3.81 -22.03
CA GLY A 288 1.34 3.19 -21.28
C GLY A 288 1.58 3.85 -19.93
N ALA A 289 2.83 4.20 -19.64
CA ALA A 289 3.15 4.96 -18.44
C ALA A 289 2.60 6.40 -18.53
N SER A 290 1.74 6.77 -17.59
CA SER A 290 1.06 8.07 -17.53
C SER A 290 1.37 8.90 -16.28
N PHE A 291 1.90 8.28 -15.23
CA PHE A 291 2.12 8.93 -13.93
C PHE A 291 3.58 8.82 -13.48
N ILE A 292 4.09 9.91 -12.89
CA ILE A 292 5.35 9.94 -12.17
C ILE A 292 5.03 9.86 -10.68
N TYR A 293 5.38 8.74 -10.04
CA TYR A 293 5.11 8.53 -8.61
C TYR A 293 6.20 9.15 -7.75
N GLY A 294 5.86 10.29 -7.12
CA GLY A 294 6.77 11.04 -6.26
C GLY A 294 7.80 11.82 -7.07
N THR A 295 8.03 13.07 -6.67
CA THR A 295 9.04 13.97 -7.27
C THR A 295 10.37 13.87 -6.54
N PHE A 296 10.36 13.53 -5.26
CA PHE A 296 11.57 13.42 -4.46
C PHE A 296 12.22 12.03 -4.63
N SER A 297 13.55 12.00 -4.76
CA SER A 297 14.32 10.76 -5.00
C SER A 297 13.90 9.98 -6.26
N ASN A 298 13.44 10.69 -7.29
CA ASN A 298 13.01 10.10 -8.55
C ASN A 298 13.91 10.57 -9.70
N PRO A 299 14.70 9.69 -10.34
CA PRO A 299 15.62 10.07 -11.41
C PRO A 299 14.90 10.62 -12.65
N LEU A 300 13.60 10.35 -12.81
CA LEU A 300 12.81 10.94 -13.89
C LEU A 300 12.69 12.46 -13.77
N MET A 301 12.81 13.02 -12.57
CA MET A 301 12.75 14.48 -12.41
C MET A 301 13.95 15.18 -13.04
N THR A 302 15.13 14.54 -13.06
CA THR A 302 16.29 15.03 -13.81
C THR A 302 15.95 15.09 -15.30
N LEU A 303 15.34 14.04 -15.85
CA LEU A 303 14.90 14.01 -17.25
C LEU A 303 13.81 15.06 -17.52
N CYS A 304 12.81 15.23 -16.62
CA CYS A 304 11.77 16.24 -16.78
C CYS A 304 12.35 17.66 -16.87
N LYS A 305 13.37 17.97 -16.06
CA LYS A 305 14.11 19.24 -16.15
C LYS A 305 14.85 19.37 -17.49
N GLN A 306 15.48 18.29 -17.96
CA GLN A 306 16.26 18.28 -19.21
C GLN A 306 15.39 18.42 -20.46
N PHE A 307 14.21 17.79 -20.47
CA PHE A 307 13.25 17.85 -21.58
C PHE A 307 12.23 18.99 -21.46
N GLU A 308 12.30 19.78 -20.38
CA GLU A 308 11.34 20.83 -20.07
C GLU A 308 9.88 20.32 -20.04
N VAL A 309 9.70 19.11 -19.52
CA VAL A 309 8.40 18.45 -19.39
C VAL A 309 7.66 19.06 -18.20
N ARG A 310 6.52 19.67 -18.49
CA ARG A 310 5.59 20.15 -17.45
C ARG A 310 4.91 18.96 -16.78
N CYS A 311 5.09 18.85 -15.47
CA CYS A 311 4.42 17.85 -14.64
C CYS A 311 3.26 18.54 -13.90
N PHE A 312 2.08 17.93 -13.92
CA PHE A 312 0.91 18.44 -13.21
C PHE A 312 0.64 17.56 -11.98
N PRO A 313 0.48 18.15 -10.78
CA PRO A 313 0.10 17.40 -9.60
C PRO A 313 -1.32 16.84 -9.77
N ILE A 314 -1.54 15.62 -9.27
CA ILE A 314 -2.84 14.97 -9.31
C ILE A 314 -3.35 14.86 -7.88
N CYS A 315 -4.48 15.49 -7.60
CA CYS A 315 -5.18 15.37 -6.34
C CYS A 315 -5.99 14.07 -6.32
N LEU A 316 -5.55 13.10 -5.51
CA LEU A 316 -6.25 11.82 -5.34
C LEU A 316 -7.31 11.85 -4.25
N ASP A 317 -7.36 12.92 -3.44
CA ASP A 317 -8.32 13.05 -2.33
C ASP A 317 -9.77 13.24 -2.80
N GLN A 318 -9.96 13.62 -4.07
CA GLN A 318 -11.25 13.89 -4.69
C GLN A 318 -11.56 12.89 -5.80
N CYS A 319 -11.62 11.60 -5.46
CA CYS A 319 -12.04 10.54 -6.38
C CYS A 319 -13.49 10.13 -6.09
N PRO A 320 -14.51 10.75 -6.73
CA PRO A 320 -15.89 10.33 -6.56
C PRO A 320 -16.11 8.91 -7.09
N ILE A 321 -16.83 8.10 -6.31
CA ILE A 321 -17.19 6.74 -6.69
C ILE A 321 -18.66 6.71 -7.05
N TYR A 322 -18.98 6.13 -8.21
CA TYR A 322 -20.33 5.94 -8.70
C TYR A 322 -20.66 4.45 -8.67
N ASP A 323 -21.89 4.10 -8.31
CA ASP A 323 -22.38 2.73 -8.41
C ASP A 323 -22.71 2.37 -9.88
N PRO A 324 -23.05 1.10 -10.18
CA PRO A 324 -23.39 0.67 -11.54
C PRO A 324 -24.61 1.37 -12.17
N THR A 325 -25.42 2.09 -11.38
CA THR A 325 -26.54 2.89 -11.87
C THR A 325 -26.12 4.33 -12.25
N GLY A 326 -24.84 4.67 -12.02
CA GLY A 326 -24.31 6.02 -12.20
C GLY A 326 -24.56 6.94 -11.01
N LYS A 327 -25.07 6.42 -9.88
CA LYS A 327 -25.34 7.24 -8.70
C LYS A 327 -24.08 7.40 -7.85
N ALA A 328 -23.78 8.63 -7.46
CA ALA A 328 -22.66 8.92 -6.57
C ALA A 328 -22.85 8.26 -5.19
N ILE A 329 -21.81 7.58 -4.70
CA ILE A 329 -21.78 6.98 -3.38
C ILE A 329 -21.43 8.04 -2.34
N GLU A 330 -22.18 8.06 -1.24
CA GLU A 330 -21.95 8.99 -0.14
C GLU A 330 -20.51 8.87 0.43
N PRO A 331 -19.78 9.99 0.63
CA PRO A 331 -18.40 9.97 1.12
C PRO A 331 -18.20 9.22 2.44
N ARG A 332 -19.20 9.22 3.33
CA ARG A 332 -19.15 8.46 4.58
C ARG A 332 -19.01 6.96 4.34
N ARG A 333 -19.74 6.41 3.37
CA ARG A 333 -19.66 4.98 3.02
C ARG A 333 -18.31 4.63 2.42
N ILE A 334 -17.79 5.49 1.54
CA ILE A 334 -16.46 5.33 0.94
C ILE A 334 -15.39 5.22 2.05
N ARG A 335 -15.39 6.18 3.00
CA ARG A 335 -14.45 6.17 4.14
C ARG A 335 -14.57 4.92 5.02
N LEU A 336 -15.78 4.40 5.23
CA LEU A 336 -15.97 3.18 6.03
C LEU A 336 -15.40 1.95 5.30
N VAL A 337 -15.63 1.82 4.00
CA VAL A 337 -15.09 0.73 3.17
C VAL A 337 -13.57 0.83 3.08
N GLU A 338 -13.02 2.03 2.86
CA GLU A 338 -11.58 2.26 2.82
C GLU A 338 -10.89 1.88 4.14
N ARG A 339 -11.49 2.25 5.28
CA ARG A 339 -11.00 1.82 6.61
C ARG A 339 -11.03 0.30 6.77
N ALA A 340 -12.11 -0.35 6.36
CA ALA A 340 -12.21 -1.81 6.42
C ALA A 340 -11.16 -2.49 5.52
N PHE A 341 -10.98 -1.98 4.30
CA PHE A 341 -9.97 -2.45 3.35
C PHE A 341 -8.55 -2.34 3.93
N ASN A 342 -8.18 -1.17 4.47
CA ASN A 342 -6.88 -0.94 5.09
C ASN A 342 -6.67 -1.80 6.35
N SER A 343 -7.74 -2.08 7.10
CA SER A 343 -7.70 -3.00 8.24
C SER A 343 -7.36 -4.43 7.81
N ILE A 344 -7.96 -4.91 6.72
CA ILE A 344 -7.66 -6.24 6.14
C ILE A 344 -6.22 -6.30 5.62
N ILE A 345 -5.72 -5.24 4.97
CA ILE A 345 -4.29 -5.15 4.57
C ILE A 345 -3.40 -5.28 5.81
N SER A 346 -3.67 -4.51 6.85
CA SER A 346 -2.87 -4.50 8.08
C SER A 346 -2.87 -5.88 8.75
N ALA A 347 -4.04 -6.52 8.82
CA ALA A 347 -4.16 -7.89 9.30
C ALA A 347 -3.38 -8.88 8.43
N SER A 348 -3.37 -8.70 7.10
CA SER A 348 -2.65 -9.56 6.15
C SER A 348 -1.14 -9.48 6.37
N THR A 349 -0.63 -8.27 6.57
CA THR A 349 0.76 -8.03 6.94
C THR A 349 1.10 -8.68 8.27
N TYR A 350 0.23 -8.54 9.28
CA TYR A 350 0.41 -9.19 10.58
C TYR A 350 0.45 -10.72 10.46
N MET A 351 -0.45 -11.32 9.68
CA MET A 351 -0.44 -12.76 9.44
C MET A 351 0.87 -13.24 8.81
N ALA A 352 1.36 -12.53 7.80
CA ALA A 352 2.58 -12.91 7.09
C ALA A 352 3.84 -12.73 7.96
N HIS A 353 4.01 -11.55 8.58
CA HIS A 353 5.26 -11.18 9.24
C HIS A 353 5.32 -11.54 10.72
N VAL A 354 4.19 -11.51 11.43
CA VAL A 354 4.16 -11.80 12.87
C VAL A 354 3.74 -13.24 13.13
N LYS A 355 2.75 -13.76 12.40
CA LYS A 355 2.31 -15.16 12.57
C LYS A 355 3.03 -16.14 11.66
N GLY A 356 3.82 -15.68 10.68
CA GLY A 356 4.52 -16.56 9.74
C GLY A 356 3.60 -17.32 8.79
N ILE A 357 2.31 -16.98 8.74
CA ILE A 357 1.31 -17.67 7.91
C ILE A 357 1.43 -17.13 6.50
N THR A 358 2.28 -17.78 5.72
CA THR A 358 2.52 -17.45 4.30
C THR A 358 2.16 -18.59 3.37
N GLU A 359 1.79 -19.75 3.92
CA GLU A 359 1.46 -20.96 3.17
C GLU A 359 0.26 -21.68 3.79
N ILE A 360 -0.58 -22.28 2.94
CA ILE A 360 -1.66 -23.20 3.34
C ILE A 360 -1.57 -24.43 2.43
N ASN A 361 -1.62 -25.62 3.02
CA ASN A 361 -1.52 -26.90 2.30
C ASN A 361 -0.30 -26.98 1.36
N GLY A 362 0.85 -26.46 1.81
CA GLY A 362 2.10 -26.44 1.04
C GLY A 362 2.12 -25.47 -0.16
N ARG A 363 1.11 -24.59 -0.29
CA ARG A 363 1.07 -23.55 -1.32
C ARG A 363 1.19 -22.17 -0.70
N LYS A 364 2.01 -21.31 -1.32
CA LYS A 364 2.10 -19.90 -0.96
C LYS A 364 0.77 -19.20 -1.15
N LEU A 365 0.38 -18.46 -0.12
CA LEU A 365 -0.82 -17.65 -0.14
C LEU A 365 -0.63 -16.40 -1.00
N SER A 366 -1.55 -16.18 -1.93
CA SER A 366 -1.70 -14.88 -2.57
C SER A 366 -2.43 -13.89 -1.66
N LEU A 367 -2.23 -12.59 -1.90
CA LEU A 367 -2.95 -11.55 -1.16
C LEU A 367 -4.48 -11.67 -1.33
N GLY A 368 -4.95 -12.05 -2.52
CA GLY A 368 -6.38 -12.24 -2.78
C GLY A 368 -7.00 -13.39 -1.99
N GLU A 369 -6.27 -14.50 -1.85
CA GLU A 369 -6.68 -15.62 -1.01
C GLU A 369 -6.69 -15.22 0.47
N THR A 370 -5.66 -14.50 0.94
CA THR A 370 -5.62 -13.98 2.31
C THR A 370 -6.84 -13.10 2.61
N PHE A 371 -7.19 -12.18 1.70
CA PHE A 371 -8.39 -11.37 1.82
C PHE A 371 -9.67 -12.22 1.92
N THR A 372 -9.78 -13.24 1.07
CA THR A 372 -10.94 -14.14 1.07
C THR A 372 -11.07 -14.89 2.39
N VAL A 373 -9.97 -15.41 2.92
CA VAL A 373 -9.93 -16.11 4.22
C VAL A 373 -10.33 -15.15 5.35
N MET A 374 -9.78 -13.93 5.36
CA MET A 374 -10.12 -12.94 6.39
C MET A 374 -11.58 -12.52 6.36
N LEU A 375 -12.14 -12.30 5.16
CA LEU A 375 -13.54 -11.95 5.01
C LEU A 375 -14.45 -13.09 5.47
N LYS A 376 -14.12 -14.33 5.12
CA LYS A 376 -14.84 -15.52 5.60
C LYS A 376 -14.79 -15.63 7.12
N GLU A 377 -13.66 -15.34 7.74
CA GLU A 377 -13.53 -15.36 9.19
C GLU A 377 -14.34 -14.23 9.87
N GLN A 378 -14.38 -13.03 9.28
CA GLN A 378 -15.24 -11.95 9.80
C GLN A 378 -16.73 -12.33 9.70
N ASP A 379 -17.14 -12.94 8.58
CA ASP A 379 -18.50 -13.44 8.39
C ASP A 379 -18.81 -14.56 9.40
N TYR A 380 -17.89 -15.50 9.61
CA TYR A 380 -18.02 -16.56 10.62
C TYR A 380 -18.23 -15.99 12.04
N ARG A 381 -17.36 -15.06 12.47
CA ARG A 381 -17.50 -14.38 13.78
C ARG A 381 -18.81 -13.63 13.95
N LEU A 382 -19.37 -13.08 12.87
CA LEU A 382 -20.69 -12.44 12.93
C LEU A 382 -21.78 -13.49 13.18
N GLN A 383 -21.75 -14.60 12.45
CA GLN A 383 -22.75 -15.66 12.63
C GLN A 383 -22.68 -16.28 14.02
N THR A 384 -21.48 -16.55 14.56
CA THR A 384 -21.32 -17.08 15.92
C THR A 384 -21.92 -16.16 16.98
N ARG A 385 -21.71 -14.84 16.85
CA ARG A 385 -22.32 -13.85 17.76
C ARG A 385 -23.84 -13.82 17.66
N ARG A 386 -24.40 -13.98 16.46
CA ARG A 386 -25.85 -14.05 16.25
C ARG A 386 -26.45 -15.29 16.88
N ILE A 387 -25.81 -16.45 16.71
CA ILE A 387 -26.25 -17.69 17.37
C ILE A 387 -26.26 -17.50 18.89
N SER A 388 -25.18 -16.96 19.46
CA SER A 388 -25.09 -16.68 20.90
C SER A 388 -26.16 -15.70 21.39
N TYR A 389 -26.50 -14.70 20.57
CA TYR A 389 -27.58 -13.76 20.85
C TYR A 389 -28.94 -14.46 20.90
N PHE A 390 -29.30 -15.23 19.86
CA PHE A 390 -30.60 -15.89 19.80
C PHE A 390 -30.77 -16.99 20.85
N VAL A 391 -29.69 -17.70 21.21
CA VAL A 391 -29.71 -18.63 22.35
C VAL A 391 -30.02 -17.88 23.66
N SER A 392 -29.40 -16.72 23.88
CA SER A 392 -29.70 -15.88 25.04
C SER A 392 -31.14 -15.37 25.03
N TYR A 393 -31.64 -14.98 23.86
CA TYR A 393 -33.01 -14.49 23.68
C TYR A 393 -34.04 -15.60 23.96
N GLU A 394 -33.83 -16.80 23.42
CA GLU A 394 -34.64 -17.99 23.68
C GLU A 394 -34.69 -18.35 25.17
N ASN A 395 -33.54 -18.28 25.87
CA ASN A 395 -33.49 -18.53 27.31
C ASN A 395 -34.39 -17.56 28.11
N VAL A 396 -34.45 -16.29 27.73
CA VAL A 396 -35.32 -15.31 28.39
C VAL A 396 -36.79 -15.53 28.02
N LEU A 397 -37.10 -15.87 26.77
CA LEU A 397 -38.46 -16.27 26.36
C LEU A 397 -38.95 -17.51 27.10
N ASN A 398 -38.08 -18.51 27.32
CA ASN A 398 -38.43 -19.71 28.08
C ASN A 398 -38.73 -19.39 29.55
N LYS A 399 -38.02 -18.43 30.16
CA LYS A 399 -38.36 -17.92 31.50
C LYS A 399 -39.71 -17.20 31.52
N LEU A 400 -39.99 -16.37 30.52
CA LEU A 400 -41.28 -15.69 30.39
C LEU A 400 -42.42 -16.70 30.29
N LYS A 401 -42.25 -17.71 29.44
CA LYS A 401 -43.21 -18.81 29.28
C LYS A 401 -43.48 -19.52 30.61
N ALA A 402 -42.43 -19.91 31.34
CA ALA A 402 -42.59 -20.59 32.63
C ALA A 402 -43.36 -19.73 33.67
N VAL A 403 -43.09 -18.42 33.71
CA VAL A 403 -43.83 -17.49 34.58
C VAL A 403 -45.29 -17.41 34.14
N GLN A 404 -45.57 -17.27 32.84
CA GLN A 404 -46.93 -17.22 32.32
C GLN A 404 -47.72 -18.51 32.55
N ASP A 405 -47.09 -19.67 32.34
CA ASP A 405 -47.69 -20.99 32.62
C ASP A 405 -48.08 -21.10 34.12
N THR A 406 -47.22 -20.62 35.02
CA THR A 406 -47.49 -20.58 36.47
C THR A 406 -48.61 -19.59 36.82
N MET A 407 -48.67 -18.43 36.14
CA MET A 407 -49.74 -17.45 36.32
C MET A 407 -51.10 -18.02 35.92
N ILE A 408 -51.18 -18.79 34.84
CA ILE A 408 -52.40 -19.49 34.43
C ILE A 408 -52.88 -20.43 35.55
N LEU A 409 -51.98 -21.27 36.08
CA LEU A 409 -52.31 -22.17 37.19
C LEU A 409 -52.77 -21.42 38.45
N LYS A 410 -52.13 -20.30 38.80
CA LYS A 410 -52.53 -19.47 39.95
C LYS A 410 -53.87 -18.79 39.73
N LYS A 411 -54.18 -18.39 38.50
CA LYS A 411 -55.51 -17.84 38.16
C LYS A 411 -56.60 -18.90 38.34
N ASP A 412 -56.36 -20.13 37.88
CA ASP A 412 -57.30 -21.25 38.06
C ASP A 412 -57.49 -21.63 39.53
N GLU A 413 -56.44 -21.53 40.36
CA GLU A 413 -56.51 -21.70 41.81
C GLU A 413 -57.37 -20.63 42.48
N ILE A 414 -57.16 -19.34 42.15
CA ILE A 414 -57.98 -18.23 42.65
C ILE A 414 -59.45 -18.44 42.29
N MET A 415 -59.74 -18.83 41.03
CA MET A 415 -61.11 -19.09 40.60
C MET A 415 -61.77 -20.24 41.38
N ARG A 416 -61.02 -21.32 41.67
CA ARG A 416 -61.52 -22.43 42.49
C ARG A 416 -61.77 -22.04 43.94
N LEU A 417 -60.83 -21.33 44.57
CA LEU A 417 -60.99 -20.83 45.94
C LEU A 417 -62.17 -19.85 46.04
N HIS A 418 -62.36 -19.00 45.03
CA HIS A 418 -63.49 -18.07 44.98
C HIS A 418 -64.84 -18.79 44.84
N ALA A 419 -64.93 -19.82 44.00
CA ALA A 419 -66.14 -20.64 43.89
C ALA A 419 -66.48 -21.34 45.22
N ALA A 420 -65.47 -21.90 45.91
CA ALA A 420 -65.67 -22.51 47.23
C ALA A 420 -66.10 -21.48 48.29
N TYR A 421 -65.55 -20.26 48.25
CA TYR A 421 -65.98 -19.16 49.10
C TYR A 421 -67.45 -18.77 48.85
N ASP A 422 -67.88 -18.67 47.59
CA ASP A 422 -69.27 -18.35 47.24
C ASP A 422 -70.25 -19.41 47.75
N GLU A 423 -69.89 -20.70 47.69
CA GLU A 423 -70.68 -21.80 48.28
C GLU A 423 -70.81 -21.69 49.80
N LEU A 424 -69.72 -21.38 50.51
CA LEU A 424 -69.73 -21.19 51.97
C LEU A 424 -70.54 -19.95 52.38
N ARG A 425 -70.42 -18.88 51.58
CA ARG A 425 -71.15 -17.62 51.78
C ARG A 425 -72.66 -17.79 51.56
N GLY A 426 -73.05 -18.64 50.61
CA GLY A 426 -74.46 -19.00 50.39
C GLY A 426 -75.14 -19.66 51.60
N LYS A 427 -74.36 -20.18 52.56
CA LYS A 427 -74.84 -20.78 53.81
C LYS A 427 -74.90 -19.79 54.99
N GLU A 428 -74.41 -18.55 54.82
CA GLU A 428 -74.55 -17.50 55.85
C GLU A 428 -76.03 -17.17 56.09
N GLY A 429 -76.46 -17.23 57.36
CA GLY A 429 -77.84 -16.89 57.76
C GLY A 429 -78.88 -17.99 57.53
N CYS A 430 -78.46 -19.21 57.19
CA CYS A 430 -79.36 -20.37 57.09
C CYS A 430 -79.83 -20.81 58.48
N THR A 431 -81.14 -20.75 58.74
CA THR A 431 -81.77 -21.08 60.05
C THR A 431 -81.78 -22.58 60.38
N ASP A 432 -81.36 -23.43 59.44
CA ASP A 432 -81.41 -24.89 59.57
C ASP A 432 -80.12 -25.51 60.15
N LEU A 433 -79.10 -24.68 60.46
CA LEU A 433 -77.78 -25.12 60.95
C LEU A 433 -77.64 -24.97 62.47
N SER A 434 -76.94 -25.91 63.12
CA SER A 434 -76.63 -25.84 64.56
C SER A 434 -75.64 -24.71 64.88
N GLU A 435 -75.57 -24.28 66.16
CA GLU A 435 -74.63 -23.21 66.58
C GLU A 435 -73.17 -23.57 66.29
N ASP A 436 -72.78 -24.85 66.44
CA ASP A 436 -71.44 -25.34 66.13
C ASP A 436 -71.14 -25.27 64.61
N GLU A 437 -72.14 -25.58 63.77
CA GLU A 437 -72.01 -25.53 62.30
C GLU A 437 -71.93 -24.09 61.77
N GLN A 438 -72.61 -23.16 62.43
CA GLN A 438 -72.50 -21.72 62.12
C GLN A 438 -71.11 -21.18 62.46
N MET A 439 -70.56 -21.57 63.61
CA MET A 439 -69.22 -21.18 64.02
C MET A 439 -68.14 -21.79 63.11
N GLU A 440 -68.31 -23.05 62.69
CA GLU A 440 -67.41 -23.70 61.73
C GLU A 440 -67.45 -23.01 60.35
N ASN A 441 -68.64 -22.65 59.85
CA ASN A 441 -68.79 -21.93 58.58
C ASN A 441 -68.14 -20.53 58.62
N GLU A 442 -68.25 -19.81 59.75
CA GLU A 442 -67.59 -18.50 59.92
C GLU A 442 -66.05 -18.62 59.92
N ILE A 443 -65.50 -19.66 60.56
CA ILE A 443 -64.06 -19.95 60.54
C ILE A 443 -63.61 -20.31 59.12
N MET A 444 -64.35 -21.17 58.43
CA MET A 444 -64.04 -21.58 57.07
C MET A 444 -64.11 -20.42 56.07
N LEU A 445 -65.04 -19.49 56.23
CA LEU A 445 -65.10 -18.26 55.44
C LEU A 445 -63.86 -17.39 55.66
N LYS A 446 -63.43 -17.19 56.91
CA LYS A 446 -62.20 -16.42 57.21
C LYS A 446 -60.95 -17.10 56.64
N CYS A 447 -60.86 -18.42 56.70
CA CYS A 447 -59.79 -19.19 56.07
C CYS A 447 -59.80 -19.05 54.54
N ALA A 448 -60.96 -19.19 53.89
CA ALA A 448 -61.10 -19.05 52.44
C ALA A 448 -60.70 -17.64 51.96
N VAL A 449 -61.10 -16.58 52.70
CA VAL A 449 -60.67 -15.20 52.40
C VAL A 449 -59.15 -15.04 52.51
N LYS A 450 -58.54 -15.65 53.53
CA LYS A 450 -57.08 -15.63 53.70
C LYS A 450 -56.39 -16.33 52.53
N ASP A 451 -56.83 -17.54 52.17
CA ASP A 451 -56.23 -18.34 51.10
C ASP A 451 -56.36 -17.66 49.73
N ILE A 452 -57.52 -17.04 49.44
CA ILE A 452 -57.72 -16.22 48.23
C ILE A 452 -56.73 -15.05 48.21
N ASN A 453 -56.58 -14.33 49.32
CA ASN A 453 -55.66 -13.20 49.41
C ASN A 453 -54.20 -13.63 49.21
N GLU A 454 -53.78 -14.75 49.78
CA GLU A 454 -52.44 -15.32 49.57
C GLU A 454 -52.22 -15.72 48.10
N ALA A 455 -53.22 -16.34 47.46
CA ALA A 455 -53.16 -16.70 46.04
C ALA A 455 -53.08 -15.45 45.13
N ILE A 456 -53.86 -14.40 45.43
CA ILE A 456 -53.81 -13.10 44.72
C ILE A 456 -52.44 -12.44 44.87
N GLN A 457 -51.88 -12.40 46.09
CA GLN A 457 -50.54 -11.86 46.33
C GLN A 457 -49.47 -12.63 45.54
N SER A 458 -49.57 -13.96 45.50
CA SER A 458 -48.68 -14.80 44.69
C SER A 458 -48.82 -14.50 43.18
N TYR A 459 -50.04 -14.26 42.67
CA TYR A 459 -50.26 -13.88 41.28
C TYR A 459 -49.66 -12.50 40.98
N GLN A 460 -49.86 -11.51 41.86
CA GLN A 460 -49.28 -10.17 41.73
C GLN A 460 -47.74 -10.20 41.71
N SER A 461 -47.12 -11.07 42.52
CA SER A 461 -45.66 -11.27 42.48
C SER A 461 -45.18 -11.84 41.13
N LEU A 462 -45.93 -12.76 40.52
CA LEU A 462 -45.62 -13.29 39.19
C LEU A 462 -45.82 -12.24 38.08
N GLU A 463 -46.84 -11.38 38.22
CA GLU A 463 -47.08 -10.24 37.33
C GLU A 463 -45.90 -9.26 37.32
N LEU A 464 -45.34 -8.93 38.49
CA LEU A 464 -44.11 -8.12 38.58
C LEU A 464 -42.92 -8.79 37.89
N LYS A 465 -42.72 -10.10 38.11
CA LYS A 465 -41.65 -10.87 37.43
C LYS A 465 -41.85 -10.89 35.92
N ARG A 466 -43.09 -10.98 35.44
CA ARG A 466 -43.41 -10.93 34.01
C ARG A 466 -42.96 -9.60 33.39
N GLU A 467 -43.26 -8.49 34.06
CA GLU A 467 -42.83 -7.17 33.60
C GLU A 467 -41.31 -6.99 33.62
N GLU A 468 -40.62 -7.47 34.66
CA GLU A 468 -39.16 -7.47 34.71
C GLU A 468 -38.54 -8.23 33.52
N ILE A 469 -39.10 -9.40 33.17
CA ILE A 469 -38.64 -10.19 32.03
C ILE A 469 -38.95 -9.47 30.70
N ASN A 470 -40.10 -8.82 30.57
CA ASN A 470 -40.44 -8.03 29.38
C ASN A 470 -39.47 -6.86 29.17
N VAL A 471 -39.09 -6.17 30.25
CA VAL A 471 -38.06 -5.11 30.21
C VAL A 471 -36.71 -5.69 29.76
N ALA A 472 -36.32 -6.85 30.29
CA ALA A 472 -35.10 -7.53 29.88
C ALA A 472 -35.12 -7.94 28.39
N LEU A 473 -36.25 -8.41 27.87
CA LEU A 473 -36.43 -8.73 26.45
C LEU A 473 -36.34 -7.48 25.57
N ALA A 474 -36.96 -6.37 25.98
CA ALA A 474 -36.89 -5.11 25.27
C ALA A 474 -35.44 -4.61 25.18
N GLU A 475 -34.66 -4.72 26.26
CA GLU A 475 -33.26 -4.32 26.26
C GLU A 475 -32.37 -5.25 25.43
N LEU A 476 -32.62 -6.56 25.47
CA LEU A 476 -31.97 -7.52 24.59
C LEU A 476 -32.26 -7.24 23.11
N SER A 477 -33.49 -6.85 22.76
CA SER A 477 -33.89 -6.57 21.37
C SER A 477 -33.09 -5.40 20.76
N LYS A 478 -32.77 -4.36 21.54
CA LYS A 478 -31.97 -3.21 21.09
C LYS A 478 -30.53 -3.59 20.72
N ASN A 479 -30.03 -4.68 21.28
CA ASN A 479 -28.67 -5.16 21.13
C ASN A 479 -28.52 -6.28 20.09
N GLU A 480 -29.53 -6.49 19.22
CA GLU A 480 -29.44 -7.49 18.15
C GLU A 480 -28.22 -7.23 17.24
N PRO A 481 -27.34 -8.24 17.01
CA PRO A 481 -26.22 -8.09 16.10
C PRO A 481 -26.70 -7.86 14.67
N ARG A 482 -26.19 -6.79 14.03
CA ARG A 482 -26.63 -6.33 12.70
C ARG A 482 -26.66 -7.44 11.63
N VAL A 483 -27.76 -7.46 10.88
CA VAL A 483 -27.97 -8.34 9.72
C VAL A 483 -27.40 -7.68 8.46
N ARG A 484 -26.71 -8.44 7.60
CA ARG A 484 -26.59 -8.07 6.19
C ARG A 484 -28.01 -8.12 5.63
N LYS A 485 -28.68 -6.97 5.45
CA LYS A 485 -29.85 -6.93 4.56
C LYS A 485 -29.38 -7.53 3.24
N ASN A 486 -30.04 -8.61 2.78
CA ASN A 486 -29.67 -9.34 1.58
C ASN A 486 -29.41 -8.34 0.45
N VAL A 487 -28.13 -8.06 0.20
CA VAL A 487 -27.72 -7.48 -1.07
C VAL A 487 -27.87 -8.66 -2.02
N GLN A 488 -28.93 -8.65 -2.82
CA GLN A 488 -29.05 -9.54 -3.96
C GLN A 488 -27.77 -9.39 -4.76
N TYR A 489 -26.86 -10.36 -4.62
CA TYR A 489 -25.78 -10.54 -5.55
C TYR A 489 -26.47 -10.87 -6.86
N HIS A 490 -26.54 -9.91 -7.78
CA HIS A 490 -26.87 -10.19 -9.16
C HIS A 490 -25.60 -10.82 -9.78
N PRO A 491 -25.59 -12.13 -10.10
CA PRO A 491 -24.46 -12.74 -10.77
C PRO A 491 -24.60 -12.41 -12.25
N ARG A 492 -24.07 -11.25 -12.66
CA ARG A 492 -23.81 -10.76 -14.02
C ARG A 492 -23.30 -9.34 -13.78
N VAL A 493 -22.01 -9.04 -13.87
CA VAL A 493 -21.34 -8.80 -15.15
C VAL A 493 -19.86 -9.17 -15.01
N ALA A 494 -19.48 -10.27 -15.66
CA ALA A 494 -18.16 -10.45 -16.24
C ALA A 494 -18.37 -10.43 -17.75
N MET A 495 -17.99 -9.33 -18.38
CA MET A 495 -17.63 -9.25 -19.80
C MET A 495 -16.48 -8.24 -19.92
#